data_AF-A0A3N5UHJ5-F1
#
_entry.id   AF-A0A3N5UHJ5-F1
#
_cell.length_a   1.000
_cell.length_b   1.000
_cell.length_c   1.000
_cell.angle_alpha   90.00
_cell.angle_beta   90.00
_cell.angle_gamma   90.00
#
_symmetry.space_group_name_H-M   'P 1'
#
loop_
_entity.id
_entity.type
_entity.pdbx_description
1 polymer ?
#
loop_
_entity_poly.entity_id
_entity_poly.type
_entity_poly.pdbx_seq_one_letter_code
_entity_poly.pdbx_strand_id
1 'polypeptide(L)'
;MRLWTTVFFAFLSAQMATGAIRLAALSPTVRVGQEDAIEGMDAAEISSARGEVESFQVVVTAVGGNLQGISAQMSPLKKDTGETLPVKNVSVYREVFIPVRYSAPGATVAPGLIADPLVPFVNPYTNEEVREPRWRGEQRDGGRFGATGFDLWQDRHQPLWVDVDIPKDAAPGVYAGTFSVRARNVQPVAIPVRVTVWDFVLPDGPTHENHFGHFSYMARYHKLEENSEKYRLLEDRYIAMMAAHRINPPLPRYLYPQIAEDGAAQFDEETDRRITAFVEQYHVTNIEVPRAP
;
A
#
# COMPACT_ATOMS: atom_id res chain seq x y z
N MET A 1 -7.31 70.91 36.77
CA MET A 1 -6.43 70.14 35.88
C MET A 1 -6.46 68.67 36.28
N ARG A 2 -7.18 67.82 35.53
CA ARG A 2 -7.08 66.37 35.65
C ARG A 2 -6.69 65.84 34.27
N LEU A 3 -5.41 65.45 34.11
CA LEU A 3 -4.95 64.77 32.90
C LEU A 3 -5.53 63.35 32.91
N TRP A 4 -6.21 62.98 31.83
CA TRP A 4 -6.59 61.61 31.55
C TRP A 4 -5.54 61.02 30.61
N THR A 5 -4.79 60.04 31.10
CA THR A 5 -3.81 59.29 30.31
C THR A 5 -4.54 58.14 29.63
N THR A 6 -4.79 58.25 28.33
CA THR A 6 -5.36 57.16 27.53
C THR A 6 -4.26 56.16 27.20
N VAL A 7 -4.34 54.95 27.76
CA VAL A 7 -3.46 53.83 27.42
C VAL A 7 -4.04 53.13 26.19
N PHE A 8 -3.32 53.17 25.07
CA PHE A 8 -3.64 52.38 23.88
C PHE A 8 -3.13 50.95 24.09
N PHE A 9 -4.05 49.98 24.19
CA PHE A 9 -3.72 48.56 24.04
C PHE A 9 -3.59 48.25 22.55
N ALA A 10 -2.35 48.13 22.07
CA ALA A 10 -2.09 47.53 20.77
C ALA A 10 -2.33 46.02 20.88
N PHE A 11 -3.46 45.54 20.33
CA PHE A 11 -3.65 44.12 20.08
C PHE A 11 -2.71 43.70 18.95
N LEU A 12 -1.55 43.13 19.28
CA LEU A 12 -0.80 42.32 18.34
C LEU A 12 -1.64 41.06 18.07
N SER A 13 -2.33 41.00 16.93
CA SER A 13 -2.82 39.73 16.43
C SER A 13 -1.59 38.90 16.04
N ALA A 14 -1.17 38.00 16.92
CA ALA A 14 -0.29 36.92 16.51
C ALA A 14 -1.03 36.15 15.42
N GLN A 15 -0.61 36.32 14.16
CA GLN A 15 -0.97 35.39 13.10
C GLN A 15 -0.41 34.05 13.56
N MET A 16 -1.25 33.19 14.13
CA MET A 16 -0.88 31.79 14.29
C MET A 16 -0.48 31.31 12.90
N ALA A 17 0.74 30.80 12.77
CA ALA A 17 1.18 30.17 11.54
C ALA A 17 0.13 29.11 11.18
N THR A 18 -0.62 29.36 10.11
CA THR A 18 -1.50 28.35 9.56
C THR A 18 -0.59 27.33 8.93
N GLY A 19 -0.59 26.10 9.45
CA GLY A 19 0.17 25.01 8.86
C GLY A 19 -0.11 24.88 7.36
N ALA A 20 0.79 24.23 6.65
CA ALA A 20 0.68 23.96 5.22
C ALA A 20 1.11 22.53 4.92
N ILE A 21 0.54 21.98 3.84
CA ILE A 21 0.97 20.71 3.29
C ILE A 21 2.09 20.99 2.30
N ARG A 22 3.22 20.29 2.44
CA ARG A 22 4.22 20.17 1.38
C ARG A 22 4.21 18.73 0.87
N LEU A 23 4.16 18.57 -0.45
CA LEU A 23 4.22 17.27 -1.13
C LEU A 23 5.54 17.14 -1.87
N ALA A 24 6.08 15.92 -1.88
CA ALA A 24 7.22 15.55 -2.73
C ALA A 24 7.01 14.13 -3.26
N ALA A 25 7.19 13.94 -4.56
CA ALA A 25 7.17 12.63 -5.21
C ALA A 25 8.56 11.99 -5.14
N LEU A 26 8.60 10.69 -4.87
CA LEU A 26 9.81 9.90 -4.71
C LEU A 26 9.67 8.55 -5.43
N SER A 27 10.82 7.98 -5.78
CA SER A 27 10.90 6.60 -6.27
C SER A 27 10.42 5.62 -5.19
N PRO A 28 9.73 4.52 -5.56
CA PRO A 28 9.32 3.48 -4.62
C PRO A 28 10.49 2.80 -3.88
N THR A 29 11.72 2.96 -4.38
CA THR A 29 12.94 2.38 -3.79
C THR A 29 13.55 3.23 -2.66
N VAL A 30 13.04 4.44 -2.45
CA VAL A 30 13.54 5.35 -1.41
C VAL A 30 12.79 5.09 -0.11
N ARG A 31 13.53 4.88 0.97
CA ARG A 31 12.96 4.80 2.32
C ARG A 31 12.82 6.20 2.91
N VAL A 32 11.66 6.49 3.50
CA VAL A 32 11.37 7.78 4.12
C VAL A 32 11.20 7.63 5.63
N GLY A 33 12.08 8.25 6.42
CA GLY A 33 11.92 8.43 7.85
C GLY A 33 11.06 9.65 8.21
N GLN A 34 10.57 9.71 9.45
CA GLN A 34 9.69 10.80 9.89
C GLN A 34 10.35 12.19 9.93
N GLU A 35 11.68 12.25 10.07
CA GLU A 35 12.46 13.49 10.20
C GLU A 35 13.64 13.52 9.21
N ASP A 36 13.71 12.55 8.30
CA ASP A 36 14.82 12.45 7.35
C ASP A 36 14.82 13.66 6.41
N ALA A 37 16.00 14.06 5.92
CA ALA A 37 16.06 15.01 4.81
C ALA A 37 15.43 14.36 3.57
N ILE A 38 14.49 15.07 2.95
CA ILE A 38 13.79 14.59 1.75
C ILE A 38 14.10 15.52 0.58
N GLU A 39 14.66 14.93 -0.47
CA GLU A 39 14.77 15.52 -1.79
C GLU A 39 13.87 14.74 -2.74
N GLY A 40 12.78 15.36 -3.18
CA GLY A 40 11.83 14.76 -4.11
C GLY A 40 11.37 15.76 -5.16
N MET A 41 10.56 15.28 -6.09
CA MET A 41 10.06 16.07 -7.21
C MET A 41 8.70 16.69 -6.89
N ASP A 42 8.35 17.78 -7.58
CA ASP A 42 7.01 18.39 -7.51
C ASP A 42 5.98 17.69 -8.42
N ALA A 43 6.40 16.64 -9.14
CA ALA A 43 5.60 15.79 -10.01
C ALA A 43 6.00 14.32 -9.84
N ALA A 44 5.04 13.39 -9.93
CA ALA A 44 5.34 11.97 -10.03
C ALA A 44 5.34 11.54 -11.50
N GLU A 45 6.42 10.91 -11.94
CA GLU A 45 6.54 10.40 -13.31
C GLU A 45 7.00 8.95 -13.27
N ILE A 46 6.19 8.06 -13.85
CA ILE A 46 6.46 6.63 -13.92
C ILE A 46 6.27 6.12 -15.35
N SER A 47 6.88 4.98 -15.66
CA SER A 47 6.72 4.30 -16.95
C SER A 47 6.41 2.83 -16.70
N SER A 48 5.48 2.27 -17.46
CA SER A 48 4.99 0.93 -17.22
C SER A 48 4.54 0.24 -18.51
N ALA A 49 4.69 -1.07 -18.55
CA ALA A 49 4.13 -1.92 -19.58
C ALA A 49 2.62 -2.12 -19.39
N ARG A 50 1.93 -2.61 -20.43
CA ARG A 50 0.53 -3.02 -20.28
C ARG A 50 0.45 -4.33 -19.49
N GLY A 51 -0.53 -4.42 -18.60
CA GLY A 51 -0.69 -5.53 -17.66
C GLY A 51 0.20 -5.41 -16.42
N GLU A 52 0.97 -4.34 -16.24
CA GLU A 52 1.86 -4.14 -15.10
C GLU A 52 1.23 -3.25 -14.02
N VAL A 53 1.71 -3.40 -12.78
CA VAL A 53 1.46 -2.43 -11.70
C VAL A 53 2.77 -1.69 -11.46
N GLU A 54 2.74 -0.37 -11.59
CA GLU A 54 3.90 0.48 -11.33
C GLU A 54 3.60 1.43 -10.17
N SER A 55 4.60 1.66 -9.32
CA SER A 55 4.41 2.33 -8.04
C SER A 55 5.24 3.61 -7.91
N PHE A 56 4.76 4.53 -7.08
CA PHE A 56 5.53 5.68 -6.62
C PHE A 56 5.12 6.06 -5.20
N GLN A 57 5.92 6.92 -4.56
CA GLN A 57 5.60 7.47 -3.26
C GLN A 57 5.30 8.97 -3.36
N VAL A 58 4.34 9.44 -2.56
CA VAL A 58 4.12 10.86 -2.28
C VAL A 58 4.28 11.09 -0.79
N VAL A 59 5.27 11.88 -0.41
CA VAL A 59 5.48 12.24 0.98
C VAL A 59 4.73 13.51 1.32
N VAL A 60 3.88 13.40 2.34
CA VAL A 60 3.21 14.53 2.98
C VAL A 60 4.11 15.05 4.10
N THR A 61 4.44 16.34 4.07
CA THR A 61 5.13 17.04 5.16
C THR A 61 4.23 18.12 5.75
N ALA A 62 4.13 18.16 7.08
CA ALA A 62 3.48 19.25 7.80
C ALA A 62 4.46 20.41 8.02
N VAL A 63 4.22 21.58 7.42
CA VAL A 63 5.10 22.75 7.52
C VAL A 63 4.39 23.87 8.26
N GLY A 64 5.07 24.52 9.22
CA GLY A 64 4.54 25.68 9.93
C GLY A 64 3.36 25.40 10.87
N GLY A 65 3.03 24.13 11.11
CA GLY A 65 2.04 23.69 12.09
C GLY A 65 1.59 22.24 11.87
N ASN A 66 0.82 21.70 12.81
CA ASN A 66 0.26 20.36 12.71
C ASN A 66 -0.85 20.29 11.64
N LEU A 67 -0.96 19.15 10.97
CA LEU A 67 -2.05 18.82 10.06
C LEU A 67 -3.03 17.86 10.73
N GLN A 68 -4.32 18.05 10.49
CA GLN A 68 -5.38 17.24 11.11
C GLN A 68 -6.26 16.54 10.07
N GLY A 69 -6.52 15.25 10.26
CA GLY A 69 -7.47 14.51 9.43
C GLY A 69 -7.07 14.41 7.97
N ILE A 70 -5.82 14.07 7.71
CA ILE A 70 -5.27 13.95 6.36
C ILE A 70 -5.97 12.84 5.59
N SER A 71 -6.33 13.13 4.34
CA SER A 71 -6.73 12.16 3.33
C SER A 71 -6.10 12.50 2.00
N ALA A 72 -6.08 11.54 1.09
CA ALA A 72 -5.49 11.68 -0.24
C ALA A 72 -6.36 10.96 -1.28
N GLN A 73 -6.27 11.41 -2.52
CA GLN A 73 -6.98 10.82 -3.64
C GLN A 73 -6.24 11.07 -4.95
N MET A 74 -6.44 10.15 -5.90
CA MET A 74 -6.00 10.29 -7.28
C MET A 74 -7.18 10.69 -8.18
N SER A 75 -6.94 11.53 -9.19
CA SER A 75 -7.90 11.72 -10.28
C SER A 75 -7.88 10.53 -11.25
N PRO A 76 -8.88 10.37 -12.14
CA PRO A 76 -8.66 9.54 -13.32
C PRO A 76 -7.41 10.03 -14.08
N LEU A 77 -6.62 9.10 -14.60
CA LEU A 77 -5.48 9.40 -15.47
C LEU A 77 -5.98 9.43 -16.92
N LYS A 78 -5.73 10.52 -17.65
CA LYS A 78 -6.31 10.75 -18.99
C LYS A 78 -5.22 10.94 -20.04
N LYS A 79 -5.40 10.34 -21.21
CA LYS A 79 -4.67 10.69 -22.42
C LYS A 79 -5.31 11.91 -23.09
N ASP A 80 -4.51 12.67 -23.82
CA ASP A 80 -4.99 13.79 -24.64
C ASP A 80 -5.95 13.33 -25.76
N THR A 81 -5.88 12.06 -26.14
CA THR A 81 -6.75 11.41 -27.15
C THR A 81 -8.09 10.92 -26.59
N GLY A 82 -8.30 11.00 -25.26
CA GLY A 82 -9.59 10.73 -24.60
C GLY A 82 -9.66 9.42 -23.80
N GLU A 83 -8.76 8.46 -24.03
CA GLU A 83 -8.67 7.25 -23.22
C GLU A 83 -8.34 7.58 -21.77
N THR A 84 -8.89 6.80 -20.84
CA THR A 84 -8.80 7.09 -19.41
C THR A 84 -8.52 5.81 -18.65
N LEU A 85 -7.55 5.86 -17.72
CA LEU A 85 -7.45 4.89 -16.63
C LEU A 85 -8.31 5.43 -15.48
N PRO A 86 -9.44 4.77 -15.16
CA PRO A 86 -10.32 5.21 -14.08
C PRO A 86 -9.65 5.07 -12.72
N VAL A 87 -10.18 5.74 -11.69
CA VAL A 87 -9.60 5.73 -10.33
C VAL A 87 -9.50 4.32 -9.75
N LYS A 88 -10.33 3.36 -10.18
CA LYS A 88 -10.24 1.95 -9.75
C LYS A 88 -8.92 1.26 -10.13
N ASN A 89 -8.18 1.82 -11.08
CA ASN A 89 -6.84 1.37 -11.47
C ASN A 89 -5.74 1.95 -10.58
N VAL A 90 -6.10 2.73 -9.55
CA VAL A 90 -5.14 3.33 -8.63
C VAL A 90 -5.48 2.93 -7.21
N SER A 91 -4.49 2.38 -6.52
CA SER A 91 -4.58 2.06 -5.09
C SER A 91 -3.66 2.99 -4.32
N VAL A 92 -4.19 3.62 -3.26
CA VAL A 92 -3.43 4.49 -2.38
C VAL A 92 -3.29 3.79 -1.03
N TYR A 93 -2.07 3.78 -0.50
CA TYR A 93 -1.73 3.19 0.78
C TYR A 93 -1.03 4.24 1.64
N ARG A 94 -1.19 4.10 2.94
CA ARG A 94 -0.34 4.76 3.91
C ARG A 94 0.74 3.79 4.35
N GLU A 95 2.00 4.18 4.25
CA GLU A 95 3.08 3.40 4.87
C GLU A 95 3.14 3.77 6.36
N VAL A 96 2.60 2.90 7.20
CA VAL A 96 2.48 3.21 8.62
C VAL A 96 3.85 3.09 9.30
N PHE A 97 4.20 4.08 10.10
CA PHE A 97 5.39 3.99 10.94
C PHE A 97 5.14 3.06 12.13
N ILE A 98 5.93 1.99 12.24
CA ILE A 98 5.91 1.07 13.38
C ILE A 98 7.19 1.19 14.20
N PRO A 99 7.12 1.03 15.54
CA PRO A 99 8.30 1.05 16.38
C PRO A 99 9.05 -0.28 16.28
N VAL A 100 10.23 -0.24 15.66
CA VAL A 100 11.22 -1.33 15.69
C VAL A 100 12.19 -1.05 16.83
N ARG A 101 12.24 -1.94 17.82
CA ARG A 101 13.00 -1.73 19.07
C ARG A 101 14.38 -2.37 19.07
N TYR A 102 14.61 -3.37 18.24
CA TYR A 102 15.83 -4.15 18.23
C TYR A 102 16.30 -4.30 16.79
N SER A 103 17.60 -4.07 16.56
CA SER A 103 18.24 -4.32 15.28
C SER A 103 18.45 -5.82 15.09
N ALA A 104 18.22 -6.29 13.87
CA ALA A 104 18.70 -7.60 13.45
C ALA A 104 20.24 -7.60 13.32
N PRO A 105 20.90 -8.76 13.45
CA PRO A 105 22.32 -8.88 13.12
C PRO A 105 22.61 -8.35 11.72
N GLY A 106 23.61 -7.47 11.58
CA GLY A 106 23.98 -6.87 10.30
C GLY A 106 23.12 -5.69 9.83
N ALA A 107 22.17 -5.21 10.64
CA ALA A 107 21.40 -4.02 10.30
C ALA A 107 22.31 -2.79 10.13
N THR A 108 22.18 -2.10 9.00
CA THR A 108 22.90 -0.86 8.68
C THR A 108 22.19 0.40 9.18
N VAL A 109 21.06 0.22 9.86
CA VAL A 109 20.15 1.29 10.29
C VAL A 109 19.75 1.05 11.74
N ALA A 110 19.66 2.14 12.51
CA ALA A 110 19.29 2.07 13.91
C ALA A 110 17.81 1.67 14.08
N PRO A 111 17.43 1.07 15.23
CA PRO A 111 16.03 0.90 15.60
C PRO A 111 15.34 2.27 15.67
N GLY A 112 14.03 2.29 15.43
CA GLY A 112 13.27 3.52 15.37
C GLY A 112 11.88 3.30 14.79
N LEU A 113 11.27 4.40 14.35
CA LEU A 113 10.02 4.36 13.60
C LEU A 113 10.33 4.05 12.14
N ILE A 114 9.85 2.90 11.66
CA ILE A 114 10.06 2.42 10.29
C ILE A 114 8.72 2.39 9.58
N ALA A 115 8.64 3.05 8.41
CA ALA A 115 7.53 2.91 7.50
C ALA A 115 7.59 1.49 6.90
N ASP A 116 6.59 0.66 7.20
CA ASP A 116 6.61 -0.76 6.79
C ASP A 116 5.22 -1.26 6.35
N PRO A 117 4.16 -1.27 7.19
CA PRO A 117 2.86 -1.76 6.72
C PRO A 117 2.24 -0.81 5.69
N LEU A 118 1.99 -1.32 4.49
CA LEU A 118 1.17 -0.66 3.47
C LEU A 118 -0.32 -0.85 3.80
N VAL A 119 -0.91 0.13 4.46
CA VAL A 119 -2.34 0.08 4.83
C VAL A 119 -3.15 0.76 3.73
N PRO A 120 -4.07 0.05 3.04
CA PRO A 120 -4.80 0.62 1.92
C PRO A 120 -5.84 1.64 2.39
N PHE A 121 -6.08 2.69 1.61
CA PHE A 121 -7.12 3.68 1.90
C PHE A 121 -8.53 3.07 1.85
N VAL A 122 -8.72 2.09 0.98
CA VAL A 122 -9.96 1.33 0.80
C VAL A 122 -9.68 -0.14 1.02
N ASN A 123 -10.48 -0.80 1.86
CA ASN A 123 -10.36 -2.23 2.09
C ASN A 123 -10.69 -2.99 0.80
N PRO A 124 -9.77 -3.79 0.22
CA PRO A 124 -10.01 -4.45 -1.06
C PRO A 124 -11.10 -5.54 -0.99
N TYR A 125 -11.51 -5.96 0.21
CA TYR A 125 -12.51 -7.01 0.41
C TYR A 125 -13.91 -6.48 0.78
N THR A 126 -14.00 -5.29 1.39
CA THR A 126 -15.28 -4.70 1.80
C THR A 126 -15.63 -3.42 1.03
N ASN A 127 -14.66 -2.85 0.31
CA ASN A 127 -14.75 -1.57 -0.37
C ASN A 127 -15.06 -0.37 0.56
N GLU A 128 -14.81 -0.54 1.86
CA GLU A 128 -14.97 0.51 2.87
C GLU A 128 -13.65 1.23 3.13
N GLU A 129 -13.72 2.49 3.55
CA GLU A 129 -12.54 3.25 3.95
C GLU A 129 -11.84 2.64 5.18
N VAL A 130 -10.52 2.53 5.15
CA VAL A 130 -9.72 2.10 6.29
C VAL A 130 -9.31 3.32 7.12
N ARG A 131 -10.20 3.74 8.02
CA ARG A 131 -10.01 4.93 8.87
C ARG A 131 -9.08 4.67 10.03
N GLU A 132 -8.42 5.72 10.53
CA GLU A 132 -7.71 5.68 11.81
C GLU A 132 -8.58 5.13 12.94
N PRO A 133 -8.03 4.23 13.79
CA PRO A 133 -8.76 3.71 14.92
C PRO A 133 -9.15 4.82 15.89
N ARG A 134 -10.36 4.71 16.44
CA ARG A 134 -10.87 5.62 17.46
C ARG A 134 -11.03 4.89 18.78
N TRP A 135 -10.64 5.54 19.87
CA TRP A 135 -10.86 5.00 21.20
C TRP A 135 -12.21 5.48 21.74
N ARG A 136 -13.07 4.54 22.14
CA ARG A 136 -14.35 4.80 22.83
C ARG A 136 -14.29 4.13 24.20
N GLY A 137 -13.86 4.89 25.20
CA GLY A 137 -13.47 4.33 26.50
C GLY A 137 -12.28 3.37 26.33
N GLU A 138 -12.42 2.14 26.83
CA GLU A 138 -11.39 1.10 26.72
C GLU A 138 -11.45 0.31 25.40
N GLN A 139 -12.49 0.52 24.59
CA GLN A 139 -12.68 -0.20 23.33
C GLN A 139 -12.11 0.59 22.14
N ARG A 140 -11.44 -0.13 21.24
CA ARG A 140 -10.99 0.41 19.95
C ARG A 140 -12.04 0.14 18.88
N ASP A 141 -12.52 1.21 18.27
CA ASP A 141 -13.36 1.23 17.08
C ASP A 141 -12.44 1.29 15.84
N GLY A 142 -12.49 0.28 14.98
CA GLY A 142 -11.64 0.15 13.79
C GLY A 142 -10.43 -0.81 13.93
N GLY A 143 -9.64 -0.86 12.86
CA GLY A 143 -8.49 -1.75 12.71
C GLY A 143 -7.31 -1.42 13.64
N ARG A 144 -6.23 -2.21 13.58
CA ARG A 144 -4.99 -1.87 14.31
C ARG A 144 -4.34 -0.61 13.77
N PHE A 145 -4.45 -0.39 12.47
CA PHE A 145 -3.91 0.74 11.74
C PHE A 145 -5.00 1.32 10.86
N GLY A 146 -4.89 2.62 10.56
CA GLY A 146 -5.70 3.30 9.56
C GLY A 146 -4.84 3.95 8.48
N ALA A 147 -5.45 4.15 7.32
CA ALA A 147 -4.83 4.78 6.17
C ALA A 147 -5.30 6.23 5.98
N THR A 148 -6.56 6.54 6.32
CA THR A 148 -7.15 7.87 6.15
C THR A 148 -7.59 8.51 7.46
N GLY A 149 -7.62 9.84 7.49
CA GLY A 149 -8.07 10.65 8.60
C GLY A 149 -7.03 10.80 9.72
N PHE A 150 -5.76 10.58 9.42
CA PHE A 150 -4.66 10.67 10.39
C PHE A 150 -4.17 12.11 10.57
N ASP A 151 -3.62 12.39 11.74
CA ASP A 151 -2.97 13.67 12.04
C ASP A 151 -1.46 13.56 11.78
N LEU A 152 -0.81 14.67 11.43
CA LEU A 152 0.63 14.74 11.21
C LEU A 152 1.20 15.94 11.97
N TRP A 153 2.15 15.70 12.87
CA TRP A 153 2.80 16.78 13.62
C TRP A 153 3.73 17.60 12.74
N GLN A 154 3.92 18.85 13.12
CA GLN A 154 4.82 19.78 12.45
C GLN A 154 6.21 19.15 12.25
N ASP A 155 6.79 19.42 11.09
CA ASP A 155 8.12 18.97 10.68
C ASP A 155 8.25 17.43 10.62
N ARG A 156 7.12 16.73 10.44
CA ARG A 156 7.06 15.29 10.21
C ARG A 156 6.65 14.92 8.81
N HIS A 157 7.15 13.76 8.38
CA HIS A 157 6.84 13.13 7.11
C HIS A 157 5.87 11.96 7.28
N GLN A 158 4.96 11.82 6.33
CA GLN A 158 4.14 10.63 6.14
C GLN A 158 4.20 10.23 4.65
N PRO A 159 4.94 9.16 4.30
CA PRO A 159 4.88 8.59 2.96
C PRO A 159 3.52 7.95 2.71
N LEU A 160 2.99 8.21 1.52
CA LEU A 160 1.84 7.54 0.94
C LEU A 160 2.32 6.81 -0.31
N TRP A 161 2.06 5.51 -0.37
CA TRP A 161 2.41 4.67 -1.51
C TRP A 161 1.24 4.65 -2.49
N VAL A 162 1.53 4.72 -3.78
CA VAL A 162 0.51 4.70 -4.84
C VAL A 162 0.89 3.64 -5.86
N ASP A 163 -0.02 2.70 -6.09
CA ASP A 163 0.06 1.70 -7.16
C ASP A 163 -0.86 2.12 -8.30
N VAL A 164 -0.36 2.02 -9.53
CA VAL A 164 -1.13 2.20 -10.77
C VAL A 164 -1.15 0.89 -11.55
N ASP A 165 -2.30 0.24 -11.59
CA ASP A 165 -2.57 -0.98 -12.37
C ASP A 165 -2.92 -0.63 -13.81
N ILE A 166 -2.05 -1.00 -14.75
CA ILE A 166 -2.21 -0.75 -16.19
C ILE A 166 -2.90 -1.94 -16.85
N PRO A 167 -4.13 -1.80 -17.37
CA PRO A 167 -4.80 -2.88 -18.09
C PRO A 167 -4.00 -3.36 -19.31
N LYS A 168 -4.12 -4.65 -19.63
CA LYS A 168 -3.48 -5.26 -20.81
C LYS A 168 -3.89 -4.61 -22.14
N ASP A 169 -5.11 -4.09 -22.19
CA ASP A 169 -5.71 -3.42 -23.35
C ASP A 169 -5.58 -1.90 -23.30
N ALA A 170 -4.87 -1.33 -22.30
CA ALA A 170 -4.62 0.10 -22.24
C ALA A 170 -3.92 0.58 -23.52
N ALA A 171 -4.32 1.74 -24.03
CA ALA A 171 -3.67 2.32 -25.20
C ALA A 171 -2.29 2.87 -24.81
N PRO A 172 -1.21 2.60 -25.57
CA PRO A 172 0.11 3.15 -25.27
C PRO A 172 0.09 4.68 -25.33
N GLY A 173 1.00 5.31 -24.60
CA GLY A 173 1.15 6.76 -24.51
C GLY A 173 1.14 7.31 -23.09
N VAL A 174 1.10 8.63 -22.97
CA VAL A 174 1.17 9.33 -21.68
C VAL A 174 -0.22 9.62 -21.15
N TYR A 175 -0.51 9.12 -19.96
CA TYR A 175 -1.68 9.48 -19.18
C TYR A 175 -1.30 10.49 -18.10
N ALA A 176 -2.09 11.54 -17.94
CA ALA A 176 -1.90 12.58 -16.94
C ALA A 176 -3.05 12.64 -15.94
N GLY A 177 -2.74 12.89 -14.68
CA GLY A 177 -3.71 13.11 -13.61
C GLY A 177 -3.11 13.90 -12.46
N THR A 178 -3.82 13.93 -11.33
CA THR A 178 -3.38 14.67 -10.14
C THR A 178 -3.54 13.81 -8.90
N PHE A 179 -2.52 13.85 -8.04
CA PHE A 179 -2.60 13.32 -6.68
C PHE A 179 -2.84 14.48 -5.73
N SER A 180 -3.95 14.45 -5.00
CA SER A 180 -4.38 15.53 -4.11
C SER A 180 -4.42 15.08 -2.66
N VAL A 181 -3.89 15.90 -1.77
CA VAL A 181 -3.92 15.69 -0.32
C VAL A 181 -4.75 16.81 0.34
N ARG A 182 -5.63 16.43 1.25
CA ARG A 182 -6.46 17.33 2.05
C ARG A 182 -6.17 17.12 3.53
N ALA A 183 -6.25 18.20 4.31
CA ALA A 183 -6.35 18.15 5.76
C ALA A 183 -7.42 19.17 6.22
N ARG A 184 -8.02 18.95 7.39
CA ARG A 184 -9.19 19.73 7.85
C ARG A 184 -8.87 21.19 8.16
N ASN A 185 -7.63 21.50 8.50
CA ASN A 185 -7.23 22.78 9.07
C ASN A 185 -6.38 23.66 8.13
N VAL A 186 -6.13 23.22 6.89
CA VAL A 186 -5.28 23.92 5.91
C VAL A 186 -5.83 23.72 4.49
N GLN A 187 -5.31 24.47 3.51
CA GLN A 187 -5.74 24.31 2.12
C GLN A 187 -5.22 23.00 1.50
N PRO A 188 -6.02 22.33 0.64
CA PRO A 188 -5.56 21.19 -0.15
C PRO A 188 -4.37 21.52 -1.04
N VAL A 189 -3.48 20.54 -1.23
CA VAL A 189 -2.34 20.63 -2.15
C VAL A 189 -2.36 19.43 -3.08
N ALA A 190 -1.94 19.62 -4.33
CA ALA A 190 -1.88 18.56 -5.32
C ALA A 190 -0.57 18.63 -6.11
N ILE A 191 -0.14 17.47 -6.60
CA ILE A 191 0.97 17.33 -7.56
C ILE A 191 0.47 16.64 -8.83
N PRO A 192 1.02 16.99 -10.01
CA PRO A 192 0.75 16.25 -11.23
C PRO A 192 1.35 14.83 -11.16
N VAL A 193 0.66 13.90 -11.81
CA VAL A 193 1.15 12.54 -12.03
C VAL A 193 1.11 12.23 -13.52
N ARG A 194 2.20 11.68 -14.06
CA ARG A 194 2.33 11.22 -15.43
C ARG A 194 2.71 9.74 -15.46
N VAL A 195 1.96 8.98 -16.24
CA VAL A 195 2.19 7.54 -16.44
C VAL A 195 2.41 7.32 -17.93
N THR A 196 3.61 6.89 -18.30
CA THR A 196 3.92 6.49 -19.68
C THR A 196 3.65 5.01 -19.85
N VAL A 197 2.64 4.67 -20.64
CA VAL A 197 2.32 3.28 -20.98
C VAL A 197 3.04 2.87 -22.26
N TRP A 198 3.91 1.87 -22.18
CA TRP A 198 4.67 1.36 -23.31
C TRP A 198 3.85 0.42 -24.21
N ASP A 199 4.22 0.34 -25.48
CA ASP A 199 3.53 -0.50 -26.47
C ASP A 199 3.99 -1.97 -26.44
N PHE A 200 3.97 -2.58 -25.27
CA PHE A 200 4.09 -4.02 -25.09
C PHE A 200 3.27 -4.47 -23.88
N VAL A 201 2.96 -5.77 -23.83
CA VAL A 201 2.09 -6.36 -22.80
C VAL A 201 2.90 -7.41 -22.03
N LEU A 202 2.84 -7.37 -20.70
CA LEU A 202 3.39 -8.42 -19.84
C LEU A 202 2.45 -9.64 -19.78
N PRO A 203 2.99 -10.86 -19.61
CA PRO A 203 2.17 -12.04 -19.37
C PRO A 203 1.42 -11.96 -18.03
N ASP A 204 0.39 -12.80 -17.87
CA ASP A 204 -0.44 -12.84 -16.65
C ASP A 204 0.34 -13.30 -15.42
N GLY A 205 1.26 -14.26 -15.59
CA GLY A 205 2.06 -14.82 -14.51
C GLY A 205 3.50 -14.30 -14.46
N PRO A 206 4.28 -14.73 -13.46
CA PRO A 206 5.72 -14.51 -13.44
C PRO A 206 6.39 -15.09 -14.69
N THR A 207 7.36 -14.37 -15.25
CA THR A 207 8.23 -14.87 -16.34
C THR A 207 9.45 -15.63 -15.82
N HIS A 208 9.74 -15.50 -14.52
CA HIS A 208 10.82 -16.19 -13.85
C HIS A 208 10.25 -17.20 -12.87
N GLU A 209 10.68 -18.46 -12.98
CA GLU A 209 10.39 -19.47 -11.97
C GLU A 209 10.91 -18.99 -10.61
N ASN A 210 10.01 -18.82 -9.65
CA ASN A 210 10.36 -18.34 -8.32
C ASN A 210 9.57 -19.10 -7.24
N HIS A 211 10.11 -19.17 -6.03
CA HIS A 211 9.44 -19.84 -4.90
C HIS A 211 9.83 -19.15 -3.59
N PHE A 212 8.88 -18.45 -2.97
CA PHE A 212 9.13 -17.62 -1.77
C PHE A 212 8.67 -18.28 -0.45
N GLY A 213 8.57 -19.61 -0.44
CA GLY A 213 8.26 -20.38 0.77
C GLY A 213 6.77 -20.63 0.96
N HIS A 214 6.36 -20.86 2.22
CA HIS A 214 5.02 -21.32 2.60
C HIS A 214 4.47 -20.55 3.80
N PHE A 215 3.18 -20.69 4.09
CA PHE A 215 2.49 -19.92 5.14
C PHE A 215 2.46 -20.61 6.52
N SER A 216 3.52 -21.32 6.92
CA SER A 216 3.53 -22.17 8.14
C SER A 216 3.18 -21.43 9.43
N TYR A 217 3.47 -20.14 9.51
CA TYR A 217 3.19 -19.36 10.71
C TYR A 217 1.82 -18.66 10.68
N MET A 218 1.06 -18.76 9.59
CA MET A 218 -0.20 -18.02 9.42
C MET A 218 -1.22 -18.40 10.50
N ALA A 219 -1.45 -19.70 10.72
CA ALA A 219 -2.36 -20.19 11.76
C ALA A 219 -1.97 -19.66 13.15
N ARG A 220 -0.67 -19.72 13.48
CA ARG A 220 -0.13 -19.25 14.76
C ARG A 220 -0.31 -17.74 14.96
N TYR A 221 0.06 -16.93 13.96
CA TYR A 221 0.01 -15.47 14.07
C TYR A 221 -1.43 -14.94 14.14
N HIS A 222 -2.35 -15.58 13.41
CA HIS A 222 -3.77 -15.19 13.38
C HIS A 222 -4.63 -15.92 14.42
N LYS A 223 -4.04 -16.82 15.22
CA LYS A 223 -4.73 -17.65 16.21
C LYS A 223 -5.90 -18.44 15.60
N LEU A 224 -5.67 -19.01 14.42
CA LEU A 224 -6.63 -19.82 13.69
C LEU A 224 -6.30 -21.30 13.86
N GLU A 225 -7.34 -22.13 13.82
CA GLU A 225 -7.19 -23.57 13.67
C GLU A 225 -6.75 -23.89 12.23
N GLU A 226 -5.74 -24.74 12.07
CA GLU A 226 -5.26 -25.19 10.76
C GLU A 226 -6.41 -25.85 9.98
N ASN A 227 -6.45 -25.63 8.66
CA ASN A 227 -7.46 -26.17 7.76
C ASN A 227 -8.92 -25.76 8.04
N SER A 228 -9.20 -24.91 9.03
CA SER A 228 -10.51 -24.29 9.25
C SER A 228 -10.93 -23.44 8.05
N GLU A 229 -12.23 -23.18 7.89
CA GLU A 229 -12.75 -22.32 6.81
C GLU A 229 -12.10 -20.92 6.83
N LYS A 230 -11.90 -20.35 8.02
CA LYS A 230 -11.21 -19.06 8.20
C LYS A 230 -9.74 -19.12 7.81
N TYR A 231 -9.05 -20.23 8.11
CA TYR A 231 -7.67 -20.43 7.68
C TYR A 231 -7.59 -20.47 6.15
N ARG A 232 -8.45 -21.26 5.49
CA ARG A 232 -8.46 -21.38 4.02
C ARG A 232 -8.78 -20.05 3.34
N LEU A 233 -9.78 -19.33 3.85
CA LEU A 233 -10.10 -17.99 3.34
C LEU A 233 -8.90 -17.03 3.43
N LEU A 234 -8.12 -17.09 4.51
CA LEU A 234 -6.94 -16.26 4.67
C LEU A 234 -5.77 -16.72 3.79
N GLU A 235 -5.59 -18.02 3.62
CA GLU A 235 -4.62 -18.64 2.72
C GLU A 235 -4.88 -18.19 1.27
N ASP A 236 -6.12 -18.30 0.80
CA ASP A 236 -6.53 -17.91 -0.56
C ASP A 236 -6.27 -16.41 -0.80
N ARG A 237 -6.46 -15.57 0.22
CA ARG A 237 -6.13 -14.13 0.13
C ARG A 237 -4.63 -13.88 0.03
N TYR A 238 -3.79 -14.62 0.76
CA TYR A 238 -2.34 -14.49 0.67
C TYR A 238 -1.83 -14.94 -0.71
N ILE A 239 -2.41 -16.04 -1.23
CA ILE A 239 -2.13 -16.55 -2.57
C ILE A 239 -2.51 -15.52 -3.64
N ALA A 240 -3.72 -14.97 -3.57
CA ALA A 240 -4.18 -13.95 -4.51
C ALA A 240 -3.29 -12.70 -4.47
N MET A 241 -2.87 -12.26 -3.29
CA MET A 241 -1.92 -11.14 -3.15
C MET A 241 -0.56 -11.46 -3.78
N MET A 242 0.02 -12.63 -3.51
CA MET A 242 1.29 -13.03 -4.14
C MET A 242 1.18 -13.05 -5.66
N ALA A 243 0.13 -13.69 -6.20
CA ALA A 243 -0.10 -13.77 -7.63
C ALA A 243 -0.31 -12.39 -8.28
N ALA A 244 -1.06 -11.49 -7.64
CA ALA A 244 -1.26 -10.12 -8.10
C ALA A 244 0.06 -9.32 -8.19
N HIS A 245 1.07 -9.70 -7.40
CA HIS A 245 2.42 -9.13 -7.43
C HIS A 245 3.43 -10.00 -8.22
N ARG A 246 2.95 -10.93 -9.04
CA ARG A 246 3.77 -11.89 -9.83
C ARG A 246 4.74 -12.71 -9.00
N ILE A 247 4.40 -12.97 -7.75
CA ILE A 247 5.12 -13.88 -6.88
C ILE A 247 4.41 -15.23 -6.97
N ASN A 248 5.14 -16.29 -7.27
CA ASN A 248 4.56 -17.63 -7.38
C ASN A 248 4.06 -18.07 -6.00
N PRO A 249 2.74 -18.28 -5.81
CA PRO A 249 2.20 -18.70 -4.53
C PRO A 249 2.53 -20.17 -4.26
N PRO A 250 2.69 -20.58 -2.98
CA PRO A 250 2.78 -21.99 -2.64
C PRO A 250 1.48 -22.70 -2.97
N LEU A 251 1.57 -23.98 -3.33
CA LEU A 251 0.38 -24.82 -3.47
C LEU A 251 -0.28 -25.01 -2.09
N PRO A 252 -1.57 -24.70 -1.92
CA PRO A 252 -2.26 -24.96 -0.66
C PRO A 252 -2.19 -26.43 -0.26
N ARG A 253 -2.02 -26.71 1.04
CA ARG A 253 -1.92 -28.09 1.55
C ARG A 253 -3.16 -28.91 1.26
N TYR A 254 -4.33 -28.28 1.17
CA TYR A 254 -5.59 -28.95 0.83
C TYR A 254 -5.68 -29.41 -0.64
N LEU A 255 -4.73 -29.00 -1.48
CA LEU A 255 -4.54 -29.46 -2.86
C LEU A 255 -3.44 -30.51 -3.01
N TYR A 256 -2.73 -30.86 -1.92
CA TYR A 256 -1.65 -31.84 -2.01
C TYR A 256 -2.21 -33.22 -2.36
N PRO A 257 -1.54 -33.97 -3.26
CA PRO A 257 -1.89 -35.36 -3.51
C PRO A 257 -1.71 -36.20 -2.25
N GLN A 258 -2.46 -37.29 -2.15
CA GLN A 258 -2.21 -38.27 -1.10
C GLN A 258 -0.86 -38.95 -1.34
N ILE A 259 -0.08 -39.16 -0.28
CA ILE A 259 1.19 -39.89 -0.36
C ILE A 259 0.95 -41.31 0.15
N ALA A 260 1.19 -42.31 -0.70
CA ALA A 260 1.09 -43.72 -0.37
C ALA A 260 2.22 -44.16 0.59
N GLU A 261 2.08 -45.34 1.20
CA GLU A 261 3.07 -45.88 2.14
C GLU A 261 4.46 -46.06 1.52
N ASP A 262 4.54 -46.32 0.22
CA ASP A 262 5.79 -46.45 -0.55
C ASP A 262 6.39 -45.10 -0.97
N GLY A 263 5.75 -43.98 -0.58
CA GLY A 263 6.16 -42.62 -0.92
C GLY A 263 5.65 -42.12 -2.27
N ALA A 264 4.87 -42.92 -3.02
CA ALA A 264 4.29 -42.48 -4.28
C ALA A 264 3.18 -41.44 -4.06
N ALA A 265 3.25 -40.31 -4.77
CA ALA A 265 2.16 -39.34 -4.83
C ALA A 265 1.02 -39.89 -5.72
N GLN A 266 -0.18 -39.96 -5.17
CA GLN A 266 -1.38 -40.42 -5.85
C GLN A 266 -2.14 -39.24 -6.44
N PHE A 267 -2.27 -39.24 -7.77
CA PHE A 267 -3.06 -38.27 -8.52
C PHE A 267 -4.31 -38.97 -9.06
N ASP A 268 -5.46 -38.69 -8.46
CA ASP A 268 -6.75 -39.02 -9.07
C ASP A 268 -7.24 -37.88 -9.98
N GLU A 269 -8.25 -38.14 -10.80
CA GLU A 269 -8.82 -37.15 -11.72
C GLU A 269 -9.35 -35.90 -11.00
N GLU A 270 -9.74 -36.01 -9.73
CA GLU A 270 -10.20 -34.88 -8.93
C GLU A 270 -9.04 -33.97 -8.51
N THR A 271 -7.96 -34.57 -8.00
CA THR A 271 -6.75 -33.87 -7.57
C THR A 271 -6.09 -33.17 -8.75
N ASP A 272 -5.95 -33.87 -9.88
CA ASP A 272 -5.39 -33.31 -11.11
C ASP A 272 -6.21 -32.09 -11.60
N ARG A 273 -7.55 -32.21 -11.61
CA ARG A 273 -8.43 -31.10 -12.00
C ARG A 273 -8.32 -29.89 -11.06
N ARG A 274 -8.24 -30.12 -9.75
CA ARG A 274 -8.12 -29.04 -8.75
C ARG A 274 -6.76 -28.34 -8.81
N ILE A 275 -5.68 -29.08 -9.02
CA ILE A 275 -4.34 -28.50 -9.24
C ILE A 275 -4.31 -27.74 -10.56
N THR A 276 -4.85 -28.29 -11.64
CA THR A 276 -4.94 -27.62 -12.93
C THR A 276 -5.69 -26.29 -12.82
N ALA A 277 -6.86 -26.29 -12.15
CA ALA A 277 -7.62 -25.05 -11.92
C ALA A 277 -6.81 -24.01 -11.13
N PHE A 278 -6.02 -24.43 -10.14
CA PHE A 278 -5.13 -23.54 -9.39
C PHE A 278 -4.03 -22.94 -10.27
N VAL A 279 -3.40 -23.77 -11.12
CA VAL A 279 -2.37 -23.35 -12.07
C VAL A 279 -2.92 -22.35 -13.07
N GLU A 280 -4.09 -22.63 -13.64
CA GLU A 280 -4.75 -21.74 -14.60
C GLU A 280 -5.18 -20.42 -13.97
N GLN A 281 -5.71 -20.46 -12.75
CA GLN A 281 -6.19 -19.27 -12.05
C GLN A 281 -5.06 -18.31 -11.66
N TYR A 282 -3.94 -18.83 -11.17
CA TYR A 282 -2.84 -18.01 -10.62
C TYR A 282 -1.59 -17.97 -11.50
N HIS A 283 -1.64 -18.62 -12.67
CA HIS A 283 -0.53 -18.68 -13.63
C HIS A 283 0.79 -19.11 -12.98
N VAL A 284 0.73 -20.10 -12.10
CA VAL A 284 1.91 -20.55 -11.36
C VAL A 284 2.92 -21.20 -12.30
N THR A 285 4.20 -20.91 -12.07
CA THR A 285 5.32 -21.41 -12.89
C THR A 285 5.99 -22.64 -12.29
N ASN A 286 5.77 -22.90 -11.01
CA ASN A 286 6.18 -24.13 -10.34
C ASN A 286 5.18 -24.54 -9.25
N ILE A 287 5.27 -25.80 -8.87
CA ILE A 287 4.53 -26.42 -7.78
C ILE A 287 5.55 -27.15 -6.91
N GLU A 288 5.53 -26.91 -5.60
CA GLU A 288 6.40 -27.64 -4.68
C GLU A 288 5.97 -29.13 -4.65
N VAL A 289 6.95 -30.03 -4.84
CA VAL A 289 6.72 -31.46 -4.61
C VAL A 289 6.57 -31.68 -3.10
N PRO A 290 5.46 -32.28 -2.63
CA PRO A 290 5.27 -32.54 -1.21
C PRO A 290 6.46 -33.29 -0.62
N ARG A 291 7.01 -32.77 0.47
CA ARG A 291 8.08 -33.46 1.20
C ARG A 291 7.48 -34.58 2.04
N ALA A 292 8.20 -35.70 2.14
CA ALA A 292 7.86 -36.73 3.12
C ALA A 292 7.83 -36.12 4.54
N PRO A 293 6.92 -36.57 5.42
CA PRO A 293 6.76 -36.05 6.78
C PRO A 293 8.00 -36.17 7.66
#